data_AF-A0A1S1CE76-F1
#
_entry.id   AF-A0A1S1CE76-F1
#
_cell.length_a   1.000
_cell.length_b   1.000
_cell.length_c   1.000
_cell.angle_alpha   90.00
_cell.angle_beta   90.00
_cell.angle_gamma   90.00
#
_symmetry.space_group_name_H-M   'P 1'
#
loop_
_entity.id
_entity.type
_entity.pdbx_description
1 polymer ?
#
loop_
_entity_poly.entity_id
_entity_poly.type
_entity_poly.pdbx_seq_one_letter_code
_entity_poly.pdbx_strand_id
1 'polypeptide(L)'
;MGMRLTFSIVPDEGSKKFDIILTEDLNLPDFDAMDAAMIKFRPFTLKQENIYWERVLESLRRGTEDKKLRENIDQLQWFFQNVPFERFHIMAANIETGEDILPLGVTNAVIGTRYLYSEVAHADDDEALLGNIDKPSQASSYACLVGDWIALAATLESVIHNIYPELCPELTSWAGDPMSINIRQFGEQKRRS
;
A
#
# COMPACT_ATOMS: atom_id res chain seq x y z
N MET A 1 4.19 27.02 -14.04
CA MET A 1 3.51 26.22 -15.07
C MET A 1 3.28 24.85 -14.46
N GLY A 2 2.03 24.46 -14.22
CA GLY A 2 1.70 23.17 -13.61
C GLY A 2 1.87 22.05 -14.63
N MET A 3 2.66 21.03 -14.29
CA MET A 3 2.80 19.82 -15.09
C MET A 3 1.49 19.01 -14.98
N ARG A 4 0.91 18.60 -16.11
CA ARG A 4 -0.36 17.87 -16.14
C ARG A 4 -0.03 16.38 -16.24
N LEU A 5 -0.16 15.64 -15.14
CA LEU A 5 0.07 14.20 -15.10
C LEU A 5 -1.18 13.43 -15.52
N THR A 6 -0.98 12.38 -16.34
CA THR A 6 -2.01 11.40 -16.69
C THR A 6 -1.76 10.14 -15.88
N PHE A 7 -2.72 9.73 -15.05
CA PHE A 7 -2.64 8.50 -14.28
C PHE A 7 -3.47 7.44 -14.97
N SER A 8 -2.92 6.25 -15.23
CA SER A 8 -3.71 5.13 -15.76
C SER A 8 -3.98 4.11 -14.65
N ILE A 9 -5.25 3.87 -14.32
CA ILE A 9 -5.65 2.65 -13.60
C ILE A 9 -5.70 1.53 -14.63
N VAL A 10 -4.75 0.61 -14.56
CA VAL A 10 -4.74 -0.57 -15.44
C VAL A 10 -5.18 -1.78 -14.61
N PRO A 11 -6.39 -2.32 -14.81
CA PRO A 11 -6.58 -3.76 -14.70
C PRO A 11 -6.15 -4.35 -16.04
N ASP A 12 -5.09 -5.16 -16.03
CA ASP A 12 -4.47 -5.73 -17.22
C ASP A 12 -5.48 -6.53 -18.07
N GLU A 13 -6.06 -5.91 -19.10
CA GLU A 13 -5.80 -6.17 -20.53
C GLU A 13 -6.57 -5.14 -21.36
N GLY A 14 -5.88 -4.48 -22.29
CA GLY A 14 -6.47 -3.52 -23.20
C GLY A 14 -6.50 -2.11 -22.61
N SER A 15 -5.31 -1.49 -22.54
CA SER A 15 -5.06 -0.14 -22.04
C SER A 15 -5.99 0.91 -22.66
N LYS A 16 -7.18 1.09 -22.06
CA LYS A 16 -7.86 2.38 -22.08
C LYS A 16 -7.12 3.22 -21.04
N LYS A 17 -6.24 4.09 -21.50
CA LYS A 17 -5.70 5.16 -20.67
C LYS A 17 -6.91 5.98 -20.20
N PHE A 18 -7.29 5.81 -18.95
CA PHE A 18 -8.25 6.70 -18.30
C PHE A 18 -7.43 7.88 -17.82
N ASP A 19 -7.72 9.11 -18.25
CA ASP A 19 -7.11 10.28 -17.63
C ASP A 19 -7.78 10.49 -16.26
N ILE A 20 -7.14 10.06 -15.18
CA ILE A 20 -7.57 10.51 -13.85
C ILE A 20 -6.93 11.85 -13.61
N ILE A 21 -7.71 12.92 -13.72
CA ILE A 21 -7.28 14.22 -13.27
C ILE A 21 -7.49 14.22 -11.75
N LEU A 22 -6.43 14.05 -10.96
CA LEU A 22 -6.49 14.34 -9.54
C LEU A 22 -6.69 15.86 -9.41
N THR A 23 -7.91 16.27 -9.12
CA THR A 23 -8.22 17.67 -8.78
C THR A 23 -7.58 18.01 -7.45
N GLU A 24 -7.13 19.26 -7.29
CA GLU A 24 -6.55 19.79 -6.04
C GLU A 24 -7.45 19.60 -4.81
N ASP A 25 -8.75 19.32 -5.02
CA ASP A 25 -9.77 19.06 -4.00
C ASP A 25 -9.85 17.61 -3.48
N LEU A 26 -8.83 16.77 -3.71
CA LEU A 26 -8.78 15.48 -3.03
C LEU A 26 -8.52 15.72 -1.54
N ASN A 27 -9.52 15.47 -0.68
CA ASN A 27 -9.40 15.45 0.78
C ASN A 27 -8.49 14.30 1.25
N LEU A 28 -7.21 14.37 0.91
CA LEU A 28 -6.18 13.47 1.39
C LEU A 28 -5.76 13.90 2.81
N PRO A 29 -5.41 12.94 3.68
CA PRO A 29 -4.71 13.27 4.92
C PRO A 29 -3.43 14.03 4.62
N ASP A 30 -2.99 14.90 5.53
CA ASP A 30 -1.67 15.51 5.45
C ASP A 30 -0.56 14.48 5.67
N PHE A 31 0.66 14.84 5.29
CA PHE A 31 1.82 13.96 5.42
C PHE A 31 2.11 13.60 6.88
N ASP A 32 1.91 14.52 7.83
CA ASP A 32 2.14 14.27 9.25
C ASP A 32 1.21 13.16 9.80
N ALA A 33 -0.07 13.18 9.41
CA ALA A 33 -1.03 12.13 9.78
C ALA A 33 -0.69 10.79 9.13
N MET A 34 -0.22 10.80 7.88
CA MET A 34 0.23 9.60 7.19
C MET A 34 1.49 9.01 7.84
N ASP A 35 2.48 9.85 8.17
CA ASP A 35 3.70 9.43 8.86
C ASP A 35 3.40 8.84 10.24
N ALA A 36 2.53 9.50 11.01
CA ALA A 36 2.09 8.99 12.31
C ALA A 36 1.42 7.60 12.20
N ALA A 37 0.65 7.36 11.14
CA ALA A 37 0.08 6.03 10.88
C ALA A 37 1.17 5.02 10.51
N MET A 38 2.09 5.37 9.61
CA MET A 38 3.15 4.47 9.15
C MET A 38 4.13 4.07 10.25
N ILE A 39 4.44 4.97 11.19
CA ILE A 39 5.27 4.65 12.36
C ILE A 39 4.68 3.50 13.17
N LYS A 40 3.35 3.39 13.26
CA LYS A 40 2.69 2.27 13.96
C LYS A 40 2.86 0.94 13.24
N PHE A 41 2.98 0.97 11.91
CA PHE A 41 3.07 -0.24 11.08
C PHE A 41 4.51 -0.68 10.78
N ARG A 42 5.47 0.25 10.83
CA ARG A 42 6.90 0.01 10.55
C ARG A 42 7.48 -1.21 11.27
N PRO A 43 7.17 -1.51 12.55
CA PRO A 43 7.72 -2.70 13.20
C PRO A 43 7.31 -4.02 12.55
N PHE A 44 6.18 -4.09 11.86
CA PHE A 44 5.77 -5.29 11.12
C PHE A 44 6.59 -5.50 9.86
N THR A 45 7.27 -4.48 9.33
CA THR A 45 8.06 -4.55 8.08
C THR A 45 9.54 -4.85 8.31
N LEU A 46 10.06 -4.50 9.48
CA LEU A 46 11.47 -4.65 9.83
C LEU A 46 11.75 -6.06 10.39
N LYS A 47 12.52 -6.86 9.65
CA LYS A 47 12.86 -8.25 10.02
C LYS A 47 13.55 -8.41 11.37
N GLN A 48 14.25 -7.38 11.83
CA GLN A 48 14.97 -7.37 13.11
C GLN A 48 14.01 -7.23 14.31
N GLU A 49 12.78 -6.76 14.09
CA GLU A 49 11.81 -6.51 15.14
C GLU A 49 11.11 -7.78 15.61
N ASN A 50 10.77 -7.83 16.89
CA ASN A 50 10.08 -9.00 17.45
C ASN A 50 8.64 -9.16 16.97
N ILE A 51 8.03 -8.06 16.51
CA ILE A 51 6.67 -8.01 15.96
C ILE A 51 6.67 -8.02 14.43
N TYR A 52 7.78 -8.42 13.81
CA TYR A 52 7.85 -8.69 12.38
C TYR A 52 6.77 -9.69 11.97
N TRP A 53 6.08 -9.42 10.85
CA TRP A 53 4.85 -10.12 10.46
C TRP A 53 5.01 -11.65 10.41
N GLU A 54 6.16 -12.18 9.94
CA GLU A 54 6.37 -13.64 9.87
C GLU A 54 6.27 -14.29 11.25
N ARG A 55 6.84 -13.65 12.28
CA ARG A 55 6.82 -14.15 13.67
C ARG A 55 5.42 -14.09 14.27
N VAL A 56 4.68 -13.03 13.95
CA VAL A 56 3.30 -12.85 14.40
C VAL A 56 2.41 -13.92 13.77
N LEU A 57 2.49 -14.13 12.46
CA LEU A 57 1.70 -15.14 11.76
C LEU A 57 2.07 -16.56 12.22
N GLU A 58 3.35 -16.85 12.45
CA GLU A 58 3.76 -18.14 13.01
C GLU A 58 3.14 -18.40 14.39
N SER A 59 3.11 -17.38 15.25
CA SER A 59 2.49 -17.48 16.57
C SER A 59 0.97 -17.74 16.46
N LEU A 60 0.28 -17.05 15.55
CA LEU A 60 -1.15 -17.27 15.28
C LEU A 60 -1.43 -18.68 14.76
N ARG A 61 -0.57 -19.24 13.89
CA ARG A 61 -0.72 -20.62 13.41
C ARG A 61 -0.63 -21.65 14.54
N ARG A 62 0.22 -21.41 15.54
CA ARG A 62 0.31 -22.27 16.73
C ARG A 62 -0.92 -22.13 17.64
N GLY A 63 -1.57 -20.98 17.60
CA GLY A 63 -2.75 -20.66 18.42
C GLY A 63 -4.07 -21.27 17.94
N THR A 64 -4.13 -21.84 16.72
CA THR A 64 -5.38 -22.39 16.19
C THR A 64 -5.20 -23.61 15.30
N GLU A 65 -6.15 -24.54 15.39
CA GLU A 65 -6.31 -25.66 14.45
C GLU A 65 -7.49 -25.45 13.49
N ASP A 66 -8.26 -24.38 13.66
CA ASP A 66 -9.40 -24.06 12.80
C ASP A 66 -8.92 -23.81 11.36
N LYS A 67 -9.45 -24.60 10.43
CA LYS A 67 -9.04 -24.57 9.02
C LYS A 67 -9.30 -23.21 8.37
N LYS A 68 -10.43 -22.57 8.67
CA LYS A 68 -10.80 -21.27 8.09
C LYS A 68 -9.89 -20.17 8.62
N LEU A 69 -9.55 -20.19 9.91
CA LEU A 69 -8.60 -19.24 10.48
C LEU A 69 -7.18 -19.46 9.92
N ARG A 70 -6.78 -20.71 9.67
CA ARG A 70 -5.51 -21.00 8.99
C ARG A 70 -5.47 -20.48 7.56
N GLU A 71 -6.55 -20.65 6.80
CA GLU A 71 -6.68 -20.07 5.45
C GLU A 71 -6.55 -18.53 5.49
N ASN A 72 -7.17 -17.87 6.46
CA ASN A 72 -7.02 -16.41 6.65
C ASN A 72 -5.57 -16.02 7.00
N ILE A 73 -4.86 -16.81 7.80
CA ILE A 73 -3.44 -16.57 8.12
C ILE A 73 -2.57 -16.73 6.87
N ASP A 74 -2.83 -17.73 6.04
CA ASP A 74 -2.08 -17.95 4.80
C ASP A 74 -2.34 -16.83 3.78
N GLN A 75 -3.58 -16.32 3.72
CA GLN A 75 -3.90 -15.10 2.96
C GLN A 75 -3.14 -13.89 3.48
N LEU A 76 -3.12 -13.67 4.80
CA LEU A 76 -2.33 -12.59 5.41
C LEU A 76 -0.85 -12.70 5.04
N GLN A 77 -0.27 -13.90 5.11
CA GLN A 77 1.11 -14.11 4.67
C GLN A 77 1.31 -13.70 3.21
N TRP A 78 0.41 -14.12 2.31
CA TRP A 78 0.49 -13.71 0.91
C TRP A 78 0.43 -12.18 0.79
N PHE A 79 -0.47 -11.51 1.51
CA PHE A 79 -0.55 -10.05 1.48
C PHE A 79 0.73 -9.38 1.98
N PHE A 80 1.26 -9.76 3.15
CA PHE A 80 2.50 -9.18 3.68
C PHE A 80 3.71 -9.40 2.76
N GLN A 81 3.75 -10.51 2.01
CA GLN A 81 4.81 -10.78 1.03
C GLN A 81 4.70 -9.93 -0.25
N ASN A 82 3.52 -9.38 -0.55
CA ASN A 82 3.24 -8.67 -1.80
C ASN A 82 2.98 -7.16 -1.60
N VAL A 83 3.14 -6.63 -0.38
CA VAL A 83 3.08 -5.18 -0.11
C VAL A 83 4.42 -4.53 -0.48
N PRO A 84 4.43 -3.32 -1.07
CA PRO A 84 3.27 -2.48 -1.38
C PRO A 84 2.52 -2.95 -2.63
N PHE A 85 1.18 -2.94 -2.58
CA PHE A 85 0.36 -3.33 -3.72
C PHE A 85 0.39 -2.24 -4.79
N GLU A 86 0.60 -2.65 -6.03
CA GLU A 86 0.44 -1.78 -7.18
C GLU A 86 -1.06 -1.48 -7.39
N ARG A 87 -1.45 -0.22 -7.20
CA ARG A 87 -2.84 0.21 -7.43
C ARG A 87 -3.00 0.85 -8.80
N PHE A 88 -1.99 1.59 -9.24
CA PHE A 88 -1.95 2.25 -10.54
C PHE A 88 -0.52 2.68 -10.89
N HIS A 89 -0.25 2.80 -12.18
CA HIS A 89 1.02 3.33 -12.67
C HIS A 89 0.93 4.84 -12.79
N ILE A 90 1.93 5.54 -12.24
CA ILE A 90 2.13 6.96 -12.52
C ILE A 90 2.98 7.04 -13.79
N MET A 91 2.41 7.58 -14.86
CA MET A 91 3.14 7.91 -16.07
C MET A 91 3.39 9.42 -16.09
N ALA A 92 4.65 9.81 -16.01
CA ALA A 92 5.06 11.20 -16.26
C ALA A 92 5.89 11.21 -17.55
N ALA A 93 5.51 12.05 -18.51
CA ALA A 93 6.21 12.21 -19.77
C ALA A 93 6.50 13.69 -20.03
N ASN A 94 7.63 13.97 -20.68
CA ASN A 94 7.99 15.30 -21.11
C ASN A 94 7.03 15.75 -22.21
N ILE A 95 6.41 16.92 -22.06
CA ILE A 95 5.38 17.40 -23.00
C ILE A 95 5.97 17.74 -24.37
N GLU A 96 7.24 18.14 -24.42
CA GLU A 96 7.94 18.53 -25.65
C GLU A 96 8.50 17.32 -26.41
N THR A 97 9.06 16.33 -25.70
CA THR A 97 9.68 15.16 -26.34
C THR A 97 8.77 13.93 -26.37
N GLY A 98 7.74 13.88 -25.52
CA GLY A 98 6.88 12.71 -25.34
C GLY A 98 7.54 11.55 -24.62
N GLU A 99 8.78 11.72 -24.15
CA GLU A 99 9.56 10.68 -23.48
C GLU A 99 9.19 10.56 -22.00
N ASP A 100 9.21 9.33 -21.48
CA ASP A 100 8.95 9.07 -20.07
C ASP A 100 10.04 9.72 -19.20
N ILE A 101 9.60 10.51 -18.21
CA ILE A 101 10.48 11.20 -17.24
C ILE A 101 10.84 10.26 -16.08
N LEU A 102 9.97 9.30 -15.78
CA LEU A 102 10.20 8.32 -14.73
C LEU A 102 10.85 7.05 -15.29
N PRO A 103 11.79 6.44 -14.56
CA PRO A 103 12.32 5.13 -14.89
C PRO A 103 11.21 4.08 -15.07
N LEU A 104 11.47 3.09 -15.92
CA LEU A 104 10.59 1.94 -16.08
C LEU A 104 10.39 1.23 -14.74
N GLY A 105 9.13 1.00 -14.35
CA GLY A 105 8.79 0.31 -13.11
C GLY A 105 8.60 1.21 -11.89
N VAL A 106 8.56 2.54 -12.05
CA VAL A 106 8.13 3.45 -10.97
C VAL A 106 6.61 3.39 -10.83
N THR A 107 6.14 2.96 -9.66
CA THR A 107 4.73 2.77 -9.34
C THR A 107 4.33 3.61 -8.13
N ASN A 108 3.02 3.78 -7.89
CA ASN A 108 2.54 4.43 -6.68
C ASN A 108 3.06 3.74 -5.40
N ALA A 109 3.25 2.42 -5.48
CA ALA A 109 3.77 1.57 -4.43
C ALA A 109 5.23 1.92 -4.10
N VAL A 110 6.08 2.08 -5.14
CA VAL A 110 7.49 2.50 -5.02
C VAL A 110 7.61 3.89 -4.39
N ILE A 111 6.79 4.84 -4.84
CA ILE A 111 6.77 6.20 -4.31
C ILE A 111 6.41 6.19 -2.82
N GLY A 112 5.33 5.49 -2.44
CA GLY A 112 4.92 5.37 -1.04
C GLY A 112 6.00 4.74 -0.16
N THR A 113 6.71 3.71 -0.63
CA THR A 113 7.75 3.04 0.18
C THR A 113 8.94 3.92 0.48
N ARG A 114 9.30 4.84 -0.42
CA ARG A 114 10.39 5.81 -0.19
C ARG A 114 10.08 6.72 1.00
N TYR A 115 8.82 7.11 1.17
CA TYR A 115 8.37 7.82 2.37
C TYR A 115 8.50 6.97 3.64
N LEU A 116 8.05 5.71 3.59
CA LEU A 116 8.13 4.78 4.73
C LEU A 116 9.57 4.59 5.24
N TYR A 117 10.53 4.41 4.34
CA TYR A 117 11.94 4.20 4.72
C TYR A 117 12.71 5.49 4.98
N SER A 118 12.02 6.65 5.01
CA SER A 118 12.63 7.97 5.18
C SER A 118 13.72 8.27 4.14
N GLU A 119 13.66 7.61 3.00
CA GLU A 119 14.57 7.81 1.86
C GLU A 119 14.39 9.23 1.28
N VAL A 120 13.22 9.84 1.48
CA VAL A 120 12.93 11.24 1.16
C VAL A 120 13.73 12.25 2.00
N ALA A 121 14.21 11.87 3.19
CA ALA A 121 15.01 12.73 4.06
C ALA A 121 16.52 12.68 3.73
N HIS A 122 16.97 11.72 2.91
CA HIS A 122 18.36 11.55 2.49
C HIS A 122 18.49 11.95 1.01
N ALA A 123 18.59 13.26 0.81
CA ALA A 123 18.21 14.00 -0.39
C ALA A 123 18.98 13.75 -1.72
N ASP A 124 19.96 12.85 -1.83
CA ASP A 124 20.82 12.86 -3.02
C ASP A 124 20.35 11.93 -4.17
N ASP A 125 19.75 10.77 -3.89
CA ASP A 125 19.33 9.81 -4.94
C ASP A 125 17.81 9.85 -5.24
N ASP A 126 16.99 10.30 -4.30
CA ASP A 126 15.53 10.19 -4.39
C ASP A 126 14.81 11.48 -4.79
N GLU A 127 15.48 12.63 -4.69
CA GLU A 127 15.00 13.92 -5.23
C GLU A 127 14.84 13.85 -6.76
N ALA A 128 15.70 13.08 -7.45
CA ALA A 128 15.61 12.89 -8.89
C ALA A 128 14.32 12.15 -9.33
N LEU A 129 13.76 11.29 -8.49
CA LEU A 129 12.52 10.58 -8.80
C LEU A 129 11.29 11.36 -8.35
N LEU A 130 11.32 11.89 -7.13
CA LEU A 130 10.17 12.62 -6.56
C LEU A 130 10.03 14.03 -7.14
N GLY A 131 11.13 14.72 -7.42
CA GLY A 131 11.12 16.08 -7.98
C GLY A 131 10.44 16.18 -9.35
N ASN A 132 10.33 15.05 -10.06
CA ASN A 132 9.65 14.94 -11.36
C ASN A 132 8.14 14.62 -11.25
N ILE A 133 7.62 14.43 -10.03
CA ILE A 133 6.22 14.09 -9.75
C ILE A 133 5.60 15.25 -8.97
N ASP A 134 4.39 15.68 -9.30
CA ASP A 134 3.73 16.73 -8.52
C ASP A 134 3.35 16.25 -7.09
N LYS A 135 3.28 17.20 -6.15
CA LYS A 135 2.99 16.90 -4.74
C LYS A 135 1.64 16.18 -4.53
N PRO A 136 0.53 16.55 -5.19
CA PRO A 136 -0.73 15.79 -5.10
C PRO A 136 -0.58 14.30 -5.46
N SER A 137 0.19 13.99 -6.50
CA SER A 137 0.45 12.62 -6.94
C SER A 137 1.29 11.82 -5.94
N GLN A 138 2.30 12.46 -5.36
CA GLN A 138 3.11 11.87 -4.28
C GLN A 138 2.24 11.59 -3.05
N ALA A 139 1.42 12.58 -2.63
CA ALA A 139 0.50 12.43 -1.49
C ALA A 139 -0.52 11.32 -1.71
N SER A 140 -1.10 11.22 -2.92
CA SER A 140 -2.02 10.15 -3.28
C SER A 140 -1.36 8.77 -3.22
N SER A 141 -0.13 8.65 -3.74
CA SER A 141 0.65 7.41 -3.69
C SER A 141 0.96 6.98 -2.27
N TYR A 142 1.33 7.93 -1.41
CA TYR A 142 1.59 7.65 -0.01
C TYR A 142 0.32 7.26 0.76
N ALA A 143 -0.78 7.99 0.55
CA ALA A 143 -2.08 7.66 1.12
C ALA A 143 -2.56 6.26 0.71
N CYS A 144 -2.27 5.85 -0.53
CA CYS A 144 -2.56 4.49 -1.00
C CYS A 144 -1.81 3.44 -0.19
N LEU A 145 -0.50 3.64 0.02
CA LEU A 145 0.33 2.75 0.84
C LEU A 145 -0.18 2.69 2.28
N VAL A 146 -0.44 3.84 2.89
CA VAL A 146 -0.98 3.94 4.26
C VAL A 146 -2.29 3.17 4.38
N GLY A 147 -3.19 3.34 3.43
CA GLY A 147 -4.46 2.60 3.38
C GLY A 147 -4.27 1.10 3.27
N ASP A 148 -3.27 0.63 2.53
CA ASP A 148 -2.94 -0.80 2.43
C ASP A 148 -2.42 -1.36 3.77
N TRP A 149 -1.59 -0.60 4.48
CA TRP A 149 -1.15 -0.98 5.82
C TRP A 149 -2.28 -0.99 6.85
N ILE A 150 -3.18 0.00 6.81
CA ILE A 150 -4.36 0.04 7.68
C ILE A 150 -5.23 -1.20 7.47
N ALA A 151 -5.54 -1.54 6.23
CA ALA A 151 -6.38 -2.69 5.93
C ALA A 151 -5.69 -4.02 6.30
N LEU A 152 -4.36 -4.11 6.15
CA LEU A 152 -3.58 -5.28 6.57
C LEU A 152 -3.64 -5.44 8.09
N ALA A 153 -3.42 -4.34 8.82
CA ALA A 153 -3.48 -4.33 10.27
C ALA A 153 -4.89 -4.68 10.77
N ALA A 154 -5.94 -4.14 10.15
CA ALA A 154 -7.33 -4.46 10.48
C ALA A 154 -7.64 -5.96 10.27
N THR A 155 -7.11 -6.54 9.19
CA THR A 155 -7.26 -7.98 8.90
C THR A 155 -6.50 -8.83 9.91
N LEU A 156 -5.27 -8.45 10.23
CA LEU A 156 -4.45 -9.11 11.25
C LEU A 156 -5.12 -9.04 12.63
N GLU A 157 -5.62 -7.87 13.01
CA GLU A 157 -6.36 -7.61 14.25
C GLU A 157 -7.60 -8.50 14.35
N SER A 158 -8.37 -8.61 13.27
CA SER A 158 -9.52 -9.52 13.18
C SER A 158 -9.11 -10.98 13.41
N VAL A 159 -8.01 -11.43 12.82
CA VAL A 159 -7.49 -12.80 13.05
C VAL A 159 -7.03 -12.99 14.50
N ILE A 160 -6.34 -12.00 15.09
CA ILE A 160 -5.91 -12.04 16.49
C ILE A 160 -7.14 -12.11 17.40
N HIS A 161 -8.15 -11.27 17.21
CA HIS A 161 -9.38 -11.27 17.99
C HIS A 161 -10.07 -12.65 17.99
N ASN A 162 -10.07 -13.34 16.84
CA ASN A 162 -10.68 -14.66 16.72
C ASN A 162 -9.85 -15.81 17.31
N ILE A 163 -8.54 -15.64 17.49
CA ILE A 163 -7.64 -16.68 18.04
C ILE A 163 -7.33 -16.43 19.53
N TYR A 164 -7.05 -15.18 19.89
CA TYR A 164 -6.67 -14.71 21.21
C TYR A 164 -7.53 -13.49 21.61
N PRO A 165 -8.84 -13.67 21.84
CA PRO A 165 -9.75 -12.57 22.19
C PRO A 165 -9.32 -11.83 23.45
N GLU A 166 -8.57 -12.46 24.36
CA GLU A 166 -8.01 -11.81 25.54
C GLU A 166 -6.90 -10.80 25.23
N LEU A 167 -6.18 -10.97 24.12
CA LEU A 167 -5.14 -10.05 23.67
C LEU A 167 -5.70 -8.93 22.79
N CYS A 168 -6.80 -9.20 22.09
CA CYS A 168 -7.49 -8.23 21.25
C CYS A 168 -9.01 -8.32 21.52
N PRO A 169 -9.52 -7.79 22.65
CA PRO A 169 -10.92 -7.95 23.04
C PRO A 169 -11.89 -7.15 22.18
N GLU A 170 -11.43 -6.06 21.57
CA GLU A 170 -12.21 -5.19 20.71
C GLU A 170 -11.42 -4.90 19.43
N LEU A 171 -12.15 -4.73 18.32
CA LEU A 171 -11.56 -4.35 17.05
C LEU A 171 -11.46 -2.83 16.96
N THR A 172 -10.29 -2.34 16.55
CA THR A 172 -10.08 -0.92 16.26
C THR A 172 -10.97 -0.50 15.10
N SER A 173 -11.63 0.64 15.26
CA SER A 173 -12.41 1.25 14.18
C SER A 173 -11.48 1.98 13.22
N TRP A 174 -11.21 1.36 12.08
CA TRP A 174 -10.40 1.94 11.01
C TRP A 174 -11.28 2.67 9.98
N ALA A 175 -10.72 3.72 9.36
CA ALA A 175 -11.28 4.29 8.15
C ALA A 175 -10.93 3.37 6.97
N GLY A 176 -11.82 2.44 6.64
CA GLY A 176 -11.58 1.29 5.75
C GLY A 176 -11.74 -0.02 6.51
N ASP A 177 -12.06 -1.10 5.80
CA ASP A 177 -12.33 -2.41 6.42
C ASP A 177 -11.38 -3.52 5.93
N PRO A 178 -11.31 -4.67 6.63
CA PRO A 178 -10.51 -5.81 6.20
C PRO A 178 -10.82 -6.32 4.79
N MET A 179 -12.00 -6.00 4.24
CA MET A 179 -12.40 -6.42 2.89
C MET A 179 -11.72 -5.60 1.79
N SER A 180 -11.22 -4.42 2.11
CA SER A 180 -10.61 -3.49 1.15
C SER A 180 -9.38 -4.07 0.44
N ILE A 181 -8.64 -4.97 1.09
CA ILE A 181 -7.53 -5.73 0.48
C ILE A 181 -8.04 -6.96 -0.27
N ASN A 182 -9.01 -7.68 0.30
CA ASN A 182 -9.58 -8.89 -0.30
C ASN A 182 -10.24 -8.60 -1.67
N ILE A 183 -10.87 -7.42 -1.83
CA ILE A 183 -11.46 -6.97 -3.09
C ILE A 183 -10.42 -6.95 -4.24
N ARG A 184 -9.13 -6.71 -3.94
CA ARG A 184 -8.05 -6.69 -4.94
C ARG A 184 -7.66 -8.09 -5.38
N GLN A 185 -7.52 -9.02 -4.45
CA GLN A 185 -7.23 -10.42 -4.75
C GLN A 185 -8.27 -11.02 -5.70
N PHE A 186 -9.56 -10.70 -5.50
CA PHE A 186 -10.64 -11.19 -6.35
C PHE A 186 -10.86 -10.34 -7.62
N GLY A 187 -10.46 -9.06 -7.60
CA GLY A 187 -10.44 -8.19 -8.78
C GLY A 187 -9.38 -8.58 -9.82
N GLU A 188 -8.24 -9.11 -9.35
CA GLU A 188 -7.13 -9.58 -10.20
C GLU A 188 -7.23 -11.07 -10.58
N GLN A 189 -8.07 -11.86 -9.91
CA GLN A 189 -8.18 -13.30 -10.13
C GLN A 189 -8.88 -13.74 -11.44
N LYS A 190 -9.26 -12.82 -12.32
CA LYS A 190 -9.55 -13.18 -13.71
C LYS A 190 -8.31 -13.03 -14.56
N ARG A 191 -7.46 -14.07 -14.57
CA ARG A 191 -6.84 -14.66 -15.76
C ARG A 191 -5.74 -15.66 -15.38
N ARG A 192 -6.10 -16.94 -15.38
CA ARG A 192 -5.29 -18.01 -16.00
C ARG A 192 -6.25 -19.12 -16.44
N SER A 193 -6.61 -19.11 -17.72
CA SER A 193 -7.15 -20.26 -18.44
C SER A 193 -6.49 -20.30 -19.81
#